data_AF-T0YAR8-F1
#
_entry.id   AF-T0YAR8-F1
#
_cell.length_a   1.000
_cell.length_b   1.000
_cell.length_c   1.000
_cell.angle_alpha   90.00
_cell.angle_beta   90.00
_cell.angle_gamma   90.00
#
_symmetry.space_group_name_H-M   'P 1'
#
loop_
_entity.id
_entity.type
_entity.pdbx_description
1 polymer ?
#
loop_
_entity_poly.entity_id
_entity_poly.type
_entity_poly.pdbx_seq_one_letter_code
_entity_poly.pdbx_strand_id
1 'polypeptide(L)'
;MTTLIPTDLRCEFLVEPLGIDTPRPRFIWVLEVADPARRGVRQTAYQIVVTDDAGGLAWDSGRIASDQTVNVEYGGEPLGSGRRYHWKARVWDEQAAVSEWSESASWTMGLLKPADWRAKWIGEPVDTPWTETQSPPATM
;
A
#
# COMPACT_ATOMS: atom_id res chain seq x y z
N MET A 1 10.72 -13.43 22.54
CA MET A 1 9.93 -12.91 21.40
C MET A 1 8.50 -13.33 21.62
N THR A 2 7.52 -12.50 21.21
CA THR A 2 6.09 -12.84 21.32
C THR A 2 5.70 -13.91 20.30
N THR A 3 4.56 -14.54 20.52
CA THR A 3 3.87 -15.41 19.56
C THR A 3 2.96 -14.65 18.60
N LEU A 4 2.78 -13.33 18.78
CA LEU A 4 2.07 -12.51 17.79
C LEU A 4 2.87 -12.36 16.51
N ILE A 5 2.22 -12.56 15.38
CA ILE A 5 2.80 -12.40 14.05
C ILE A 5 1.89 -11.45 13.26
N PRO A 6 2.40 -10.29 12.81
CA PRO A 6 1.68 -9.45 11.86
C PRO A 6 1.66 -10.11 10.49
N THR A 7 0.47 -10.36 9.94
CA THR A 7 0.24 -11.00 8.64
C THR A 7 -0.76 -10.19 7.81
N ASP A 8 -1.01 -10.60 6.57
CA ASP A 8 -1.99 -9.97 5.65
C ASP A 8 -1.85 -8.43 5.61
N LEU A 9 -0.64 -7.98 5.30
CA LEU A 9 -0.30 -6.57 5.20
C LEU A 9 -1.01 -5.95 4.00
N ARG A 10 -1.71 -4.84 4.25
CA ARG A 10 -2.45 -4.09 3.23
C ARG A 10 -2.13 -2.61 3.29
N CYS A 11 -2.07 -1.99 2.12
CA CYS A 11 -1.96 -0.56 1.93
C CYS A 11 -3.27 -0.07 1.30
N GLU A 12 -3.92 0.93 1.90
CA GLU A 12 -5.23 1.42 1.43
C GLU A 12 -6.26 0.30 1.22
N PHE A 13 -6.33 -0.66 2.16
CA PHE A 13 -7.21 -1.83 2.14
C PHE A 13 -6.94 -2.87 1.04
N LEU A 14 -5.86 -2.71 0.28
CA LEU A 14 -5.48 -3.58 -0.83
C LEU A 14 -4.17 -4.32 -0.55
N VAL A 15 -4.05 -5.52 -1.12
CA VAL A 15 -2.80 -6.29 -1.14
C VAL A 15 -1.96 -5.78 -2.30
N GLU A 16 -0.76 -5.29 -1.99
CA GLU A 16 0.23 -4.76 -2.94
C GLU A 16 -0.31 -3.84 -4.05
N PRO A 17 -1.04 -2.75 -3.71
CA PRO A 17 -1.71 -1.94 -4.71
C PRO A 17 -0.73 -1.16 -5.60
N LEU A 18 -1.18 -0.90 -6.82
CA LEU A 18 -0.49 -0.08 -7.80
C LEU A 18 -1.23 1.24 -8.00
N GLY A 19 -0.49 2.34 -8.06
CA GLY A 19 -1.02 3.65 -8.43
C GLY A 19 -1.76 4.40 -7.32
N ILE A 20 -1.39 4.19 -6.05
CA ILE A 20 -1.95 4.94 -4.92
C ILE A 20 -1.61 6.43 -5.06
N ASP A 21 -2.61 7.30 -5.02
CA ASP A 21 -2.48 8.75 -5.21
C ASP A 21 -2.62 9.55 -3.92
N THR A 22 -3.05 8.94 -2.80
CA THR A 22 -3.00 9.58 -1.49
C THR A 22 -1.54 9.77 -1.05
N PRO A 23 -1.10 11.00 -0.71
CA PRO A 23 0.27 11.25 -0.23
C PRO A 23 0.59 10.58 1.11
N ARG A 24 -0.45 10.15 1.84
CA ARG A 24 -0.34 9.51 3.15
C ARG A 24 -1.16 8.21 3.14
N PRO A 25 -0.64 7.15 2.52
CA PRO A 25 -1.32 5.86 2.50
C PRO A 25 -1.46 5.30 3.92
N ARG A 26 -2.51 4.50 4.11
CA ARG A 26 -2.86 3.86 5.37
C ARG A 26 -2.49 2.39 5.35
N PHE A 27 -1.82 1.96 6.41
CA PHE A 27 -1.39 0.59 6.62
C PHE A 27 -2.35 -0.18 7.50
N ILE A 28 -2.48 -1.47 7.19
CA ILE A 28 -3.33 -2.42 7.87
C ILE A 28 -2.57 -3.74 7.97
N TRP A 29 -2.66 -4.41 9.11
CA TRP A 29 -2.19 -5.78 9.29
C TRP A 29 -3.17 -6.57 10.15
N VAL A 30 -3.16 -7.89 9.97
CA VAL A 30 -3.84 -8.87 10.81
C VAL A 30 -2.84 -9.41 11.83
N LEU A 31 -3.34 -9.84 12.99
CA LEU A 31 -2.53 -10.49 14.01
C LEU A 31 -2.88 -11.98 14.07
N GLU A 32 -1.89 -12.81 13.84
CA GLU A 32 -1.95 -14.25 14.10
C GLU A 32 -1.22 -14.60 15.39
N VAL A 33 -1.67 -15.66 16.05
CA VAL A 33 -1.03 -16.19 17.26
C VAL A 33 -0.39 -17.53 16.92
N ALA A 34 0.93 -17.59 16.96
CA ALA A 34 1.70 -18.80 16.63
C ALA A 34 1.37 -19.98 17.56
N ASP A 35 1.06 -19.71 18.83
CA ASP A 35 0.60 -20.70 19.79
C ASP A 35 -0.93 -20.68 19.91
N PRO A 36 -1.65 -21.66 19.32
CA PRO A 36 -3.10 -21.73 19.35
C PRO A 36 -3.67 -22.07 20.74
N ALA A 37 -2.85 -22.38 21.74
CA ALA A 37 -3.30 -22.54 23.12
C ALA A 37 -3.36 -21.21 23.88
N ARG A 38 -2.57 -20.20 23.47
CA ARG A 38 -2.62 -18.87 24.12
C ARG A 38 -3.96 -18.19 23.86
N ARG A 39 -4.45 -17.47 24.87
CA ARG A 39 -5.68 -16.68 24.84
C ARG A 39 -5.40 -15.29 25.40
N GLY A 40 -6.23 -14.32 25.02
CA GLY A 40 -6.11 -12.94 25.51
C GLY A 40 -4.83 -12.22 25.06
N VAL A 41 -4.14 -12.74 24.05
CA VAL A 41 -2.94 -12.11 23.47
C VAL A 41 -3.38 -10.89 22.69
N ARG A 42 -2.71 -9.75 22.90
CA ARG A 42 -3.05 -8.50 22.20
C ARG A 42 -1.80 -7.68 21.91
N GLN A 43 -1.87 -6.89 20.84
CA GLN A 43 -0.87 -5.86 20.58
C GLN A 43 -0.96 -4.74 21.64
N THR A 44 0.19 -4.23 22.07
CA THR A 44 0.32 -3.03 22.91
C THR A 44 1.15 -1.93 22.27
N ALA A 45 1.97 -2.28 21.27
CA ALA A 45 2.71 -1.33 20.47
C ALA A 45 2.99 -1.90 19.07
N TYR A 46 3.28 -1.03 18.12
CA TYR A 46 3.74 -1.40 16.79
C TYR A 46 4.95 -0.58 16.36
N GLN A 47 5.62 -1.06 15.32
CA GLN A 47 6.60 -0.31 14.55
C GLN A 47 6.46 -0.67 13.08
N ILE A 48 6.44 0.34 12.22
CA ILE A 48 6.42 0.23 10.78
C ILE A 48 7.73 0.80 10.24
N VAL A 49 8.33 0.08 9.29
CA VAL A 49 9.46 0.56 8.51
C VAL A 49 9.07 0.55 7.05
N VAL A 50 9.35 1.64 6.35
CA VAL A 50 9.15 1.83 4.92
C VAL A 50 10.47 2.16 4.25
N THR A 51 10.78 1.47 3.16
CA THR A 51 11.91 1.77 2.29
C THR A 51 11.45 2.04 0.87
N ASP A 52 12.24 2.80 0.12
CA ASP A 52 12.11 2.86 -1.33
C ASP A 52 12.68 1.59 -1.99
N ASP A 53 12.53 1.50 -3.32
CA ASP A 53 13.01 0.36 -4.12
C ASP A 53 14.54 0.21 -4.15
N ALA A 54 15.29 1.27 -3.81
CA ALA A 54 16.74 1.24 -3.66
C ALA A 54 17.19 0.83 -2.24
N GLY A 55 16.24 0.56 -1.34
CA GLY A 55 16.51 0.25 0.07
C GLY A 55 16.76 1.48 0.94
N GLY A 56 16.54 2.69 0.41
CA GLY A 56 16.60 3.92 1.18
C GLY A 56 15.45 4.01 2.18
N LEU A 57 15.74 4.37 3.44
CA LEU A 57 14.73 4.52 4.46
C LEU A 57 13.84 5.73 4.16
N ALA A 58 12.55 5.48 3.91
CA ALA A 58 11.54 6.52 3.69
C ALA A 58 10.79 6.85 4.99
N TRP A 59 10.61 5.86 5.88
CA TRP A 59 10.00 6.05 7.19
C TRP A 59 10.39 4.95 8.16
N ASP A 60 10.62 5.34 9.41
CA ASP A 60 10.56 4.45 10.57
C ASP A 60 9.66 5.13 11.60
N SER A 61 8.56 4.47 11.97
CA SER A 61 7.64 5.02 12.96
C SER A 61 8.25 5.04 14.37
N GLY A 62 9.34 4.30 14.59
CA GLY A 62 9.77 3.88 15.91
C GLY A 62 8.70 3.02 16.59
N ARG A 63 8.88 2.76 17.88
CA ARG A 63 7.89 2.06 18.69
C ARG A 63 6.76 3.03 19.07
N ILE A 64 5.55 2.79 18.58
CA ILE A 64 4.36 3.55 18.93
C ILE A 64 3.50 2.70 19.88
N ALA A 65 3.21 3.24 21.07
CA ALA A 65 2.33 2.59 22.05
C ALA A 65 0.86 2.73 21.61
N SER A 66 0.34 1.69 20.97
CA SER A 66 -1.01 1.63 20.43
C SER A 66 -1.38 0.18 20.08
N ASP A 67 -2.65 -0.17 20.28
CA ASP A 67 -3.27 -1.42 19.84
C ASP A 67 -3.89 -1.32 18.43
N GLN A 68 -3.76 -0.17 17.77
CA GLN A 68 -4.27 0.05 16.43
C GLN A 68 -3.54 -0.84 15.41
N THR A 69 -4.30 -1.55 14.57
CA THR A 69 -3.78 -2.40 13.49
C THR A 69 -4.36 -2.06 12.12
N VAL A 70 -5.28 -1.09 12.06
CA VAL A 70 -6.00 -0.69 10.86
C VAL A 70 -5.91 0.84 10.73
N ASN A 71 -5.84 1.35 9.51
CA ASN A 71 -5.81 2.79 9.23
C ASN A 71 -4.62 3.52 9.86
N VAL A 72 -3.46 2.88 9.95
CA VAL A 72 -2.25 3.55 10.44
C VAL A 72 -1.65 4.37 9.31
N GLU A 73 -1.79 5.69 9.40
CA GLU A 73 -1.35 6.62 8.36
C GLU A 73 0.18 6.69 8.26
N TYR A 74 0.69 6.71 7.03
CA TYR A 74 2.11 6.96 6.75
C TYR A 74 2.54 8.33 7.29
N GLY A 75 3.56 8.32 8.16
CA GLY A 75 4.08 9.50 8.85
C GLY A 75 5.49 9.91 8.45
N GLY A 76 5.99 9.44 7.30
CA GLY A 76 7.37 9.68 6.87
C GLY A 76 7.54 10.83 5.89
N GLU A 77 8.67 10.83 5.21
CA GLU A 77 9.03 11.83 4.21
C GLU A 77 8.09 11.81 2.99
N PRO A 78 7.93 12.93 2.26
CA PRO A 78 7.04 12.99 1.10
C PRO A 78 7.33 11.88 0.06
N LEU A 79 6.30 11.11 -0.26
CA LEU A 79 6.38 10.04 -1.26
C LEU A 79 6.47 10.65 -2.69
N GLY A 80 7.38 10.12 -3.50
CA GLY A 80 7.50 10.48 -4.92
C GLY A 80 6.54 9.73 -5.85
N SER A 81 6.09 10.40 -6.91
CA SER A 81 5.21 9.83 -7.95
C SER A 81 5.84 8.68 -8.73
N GLY A 82 5.02 7.69 -9.08
CA GLY A 82 5.44 6.51 -9.84
C GLY A 82 6.45 5.60 -9.12
N ARG A 83 6.76 5.87 -7.84
CA ARG A 83 7.75 5.10 -7.07
C ARG A 83 7.10 3.92 -6.37
N ARG A 84 7.84 2.81 -6.30
CA ARG A 84 7.53 1.67 -5.43
C ARG A 84 8.15 1.88 -4.06
N TYR A 85 7.40 1.52 -3.04
CA TYR A 85 7.86 1.43 -1.66
C TYR A 85 7.56 0.05 -1.11
N HIS A 86 8.37 -0.35 -0.15
CA HIS A 86 8.28 -1.61 0.57
C HIS A 86 8.08 -1.29 2.04
N TRP A 87 7.28 -2.08 2.74
CA TRP A 87 7.06 -1.90 4.16
C TRP A 87 6.87 -3.22 4.88
N LYS A 88 7.18 -3.18 6.18
CA LYS A 88 6.98 -4.29 7.11
C LYS A 88 6.62 -3.74 8.48
N ALA A 89 5.95 -4.57 9.27
CA ALA A 89 5.53 -4.23 10.62
C ALA A 89 6.07 -5.25 11.63
N ARG A 90 6.30 -4.81 12.86
CA ARG A 90 6.47 -5.66 14.04
C ARG A 90 5.68 -5.10 15.20
N VAL A 91 5.36 -5.95 16.16
CA VAL A 91 4.45 -5.62 17.25
C VAL A 91 5.01 -6.05 18.60
N TRP A 92 4.44 -5.50 19.67
CA TRP A 92 4.70 -5.93 21.04
C TRP A 92 3.41 -6.45 21.64
N ASP A 93 3.50 -7.52 22.43
CA ASP A 93 2.36 -8.08 23.16
C ASP A 93 2.17 -7.46 24.56
N GLU A 94 1.25 -8.01 25.33
CA GLU A 94 0.94 -7.57 26.68
C GLU A 94 2.06 -7.84 27.71
N GLN A 95 3.03 -8.71 27.40
CA GLN A 95 4.24 -8.92 28.19
C GLN A 95 5.42 -8.06 27.72
N ALA A 96 5.17 -7.09 26.84
CA ALA A 96 6.18 -6.28 26.18
C ALA A 96 7.19 -7.10 25.36
N ALA A 97 6.83 -8.32 24.95
CA ALA A 97 7.65 -9.14 24.08
C ALA A 97 7.45 -8.70 22.62
N VAL A 98 8.55 -8.45 21.92
CA VAL A 98 8.55 -8.04 20.51
C VAL A 98 8.40 -9.25 19.57
N SER A 99 7.69 -9.06 18.46
CA SER A 99 7.54 -10.07 17.40
C SER A 99 8.75 -10.05 16.46
N GLU A 100 8.87 -11.10 15.66
CA GLU A 100 9.59 -10.97 14.40
C GLU A 100 8.93 -9.92 13.50
N TRP A 101 9.67 -9.43 12.51
CA TRP A 101 9.08 -8.64 11.44
C TRP A 101 8.13 -9.50 10.61
N SER A 102 7.08 -8.89 10.10
CA SER A 102 6.26 -9.47 9.03
C SER A 102 7.10 -9.74 7.78
N GLU A 103 6.55 -10.53 6.87
CA GLU A 103 6.98 -10.47 5.47
C GLU A 103 6.84 -9.04 4.94
N SER A 104 7.72 -8.66 4.01
CA SER A 104 7.66 -7.34 3.38
C SER A 104 6.53 -7.31 2.37
N ALA A 105 5.69 -6.28 2.44
CA ALA A 105 4.69 -5.97 1.43
C ALA A 105 5.10 -4.71 0.67
N SER A 106 4.53 -4.47 -0.51
CA SER A 106 4.86 -3.29 -1.31
C SER A 106 3.63 -2.48 -1.71
N TRP A 107 3.84 -1.27 -2.22
CA TRP A 107 2.86 -0.55 -3.03
C TRP A 107 3.57 0.38 -4.01
N THR A 108 2.85 0.89 -5.01
CA THR A 108 3.38 1.89 -5.94
C THR A 108 2.53 3.15 -5.89
N MET A 109 3.17 4.33 -5.91
CA MET A 109 2.48 5.61 -6.04
C MET A 109 2.03 5.86 -7.47
N GLY A 110 0.89 6.53 -7.63
CA GLY A 110 0.44 7.12 -8.88
C GLY A 110 1.20 8.40 -9.25
N LEU A 111 0.61 9.19 -10.14
CA LEU A 111 1.06 10.56 -10.43
C LEU A 111 0.41 11.50 -9.41
N LEU A 112 1.20 12.19 -8.60
CA LEU A 112 0.70 12.93 -7.42
C LEU A 112 0.42 14.39 -7.75
N LYS A 113 1.04 14.92 -8.82
CA LYS A 113 0.83 16.27 -9.28
C LYS A 113 0.41 16.25 -10.75
N PRO A 114 -0.44 17.19 -11.19
CA PRO A 114 -0.77 17.33 -12.61
C PRO A 114 0.47 17.47 -13.51
N ALA A 115 1.53 18.12 -13.00
CA ALA A 115 2.79 18.30 -13.73
C ALA A 115 3.58 16.99 -13.97
N ASP A 116 3.26 15.91 -13.26
CA ASP A 116 3.88 14.61 -13.48
C ASP A 116 3.28 13.90 -14.70
N TRP A 117 2.09 14.32 -15.14
CA TRP A 117 1.48 13.85 -16.37
C TRP A 117 2.06 14.61 -17.58
N ARG A 118 2.67 13.86 -18.49
CA ARG A 118 3.38 14.40 -19.66
C ARG A 118 2.67 14.16 -20.99
N ALA A 119 1.55 13.43 -20.98
CA ALA A 119 0.83 13.11 -22.20
C ALA A 119 -0.01 14.32 -22.67
N LYS A 120 -0.80 14.13 -23.73
CA LYS A 120 -1.84 15.06 -24.15
C LYS A 120 -3.11 14.26 -24.33
N TRP A 121 -4.25 14.86 -23.97
CA TRP A 121 -5.54 14.29 -24.31
C TRP A 121 -5.67 14.33 -25.84
N ILE A 122 -5.93 13.17 -26.43
CA ILE A 122 -6.18 13.03 -27.86
C ILE A 122 -7.66 12.74 -28.06
N GLY A 123 -8.22 13.24 -29.15
CA GLY A 123 -9.61 13.02 -29.52
C GLY A 123 -9.77 13.17 -31.03
N GLU A 124 -10.85 12.60 -31.56
CA GLU A 124 -11.22 12.82 -32.95
C GLU A 124 -11.56 14.30 -33.18
N PRO A 125 -11.15 14.91 -34.31
CA PRO A 125 -11.58 16.26 -34.67
C PRO A 125 -13.11 16.34 -34.68
N VAL A 126 -13.67 17.40 -34.09
CA VAL A 126 -15.13 17.63 -33.98
C VAL A 126 -15.82 17.68 -35.35
N ASP A 127 -15.08 18.01 -36.41
CA ASP A 127 -15.60 18.18 -37.76
C ASP A 127 -15.45 16.93 -38.66
N THR A 128 -15.10 15.77 -38.10
CA THR A 128 -15.00 14.53 -38.89
C THR A 128 -16.41 13.99 -39.14
N PRO A 129 -16.94 14.03 -40.38
CA PRO A 129 -18.27 13.49 -40.64
C PRO A 129 -18.21 11.97 -40.50
N TRP A 130 -19.18 11.38 -39.81
CA TRP A 130 -19.38 9.93 -39.82
C TRP A 130 -19.65 9.48 -41.26
N THR A 131 -18.62 8.97 -41.95
CA THR A 131 -18.82 8.18 -43.16
C THR A 131 -19.26 6.79 -42.76
N GLU A 132 -20.56 6.52 -42.85
CA GLU A 132 -21.09 5.16 -42.88
C GLU A 132 -20.38 4.44 -44.03
N THR A 133 -19.47 3.52 -43.72
CA THR A 133 -18.92 2.63 -44.73
C THR A 133 -20.06 1.72 -45.12
N GLN A 134 -20.75 2.05 -46.22
CA GLN A 134 -21.73 1.13 -46.80
C GLN A 134 -20.98 -0.16 -47.15
N SER A 135 -21.24 -1.22 -46.39
CA SER A 135 -20.83 -2.56 -46.79
C SER A 135 -21.37 -2.83 -48.20
N PRO A 136 -20.54 -3.28 -49.15
CA PRO A 136 -21.05 -3.64 -50.47
C PRO A 136 -22.16 -4.68 -50.31
N PRO A 137 -23.25 -4.60 -51.10
CA PRO A 137 -24.32 -5.57 -51.01
C PRO A 137 -23.77 -6.98 -51.21
N ALA A 138 -24.17 -7.91 -50.35
CA ALA A 138 -23.85 -9.32 -50.53
C ALA A 138 -24.37 -9.75 -51.92
N THR A 139 -23.45 -10.15 -52.80
CA THR A 139 -23.81 -10.72 -54.10
C THR A 139 -24.37 -12.12 -53.85
N MET A 140 -25.58 -12.38 -54.35
CA MET A 140 -26.21 -13.71 -54.35
C MET A 140 -25.47 -14.68 -55.28
#